data_AF-A0A7C7Q9Q8-F1
#
_entry.id   AF-A0A7C7Q9Q8-F1
#
_cell.length_a   1.000
_cell.length_b   1.000
_cell.length_c   1.000
_cell.angle_alpha   90.00
_cell.angle_beta   90.00
_cell.angle_gamma   90.00
#
_symmetry.space_group_name_H-M   'P 1'
#
loop_
_entity.id
_entity.type
_entity.pdbx_description
1 polymer ?
#
loop_
_entity_poly.entity_id
_entity_poly.type
_entity_poly.pdbx_seq_one_letter_code
_entity_poly.pdbx_strand_id
1 'polypeptide(L)'
;CPADAIDFEQKEQFVEVEVAAIIVATGFDLIDPRTKPEFGYGVYPNVLTGLEFERLSSASGPTMGEITLNGKKPKDVVFIQCVGSRDPHTGVPYCSRFCCMYTAKHAHLVRDKIPDARITVFYMDVRAFGKGYEEFYDRVKHERVIYRRGEPAEVYRRGGRGDRSGRLVVLAEDTVLGKPIEIEADLVVLATAVVPRTDASEVAALLGLERSPDGFFQEAHPKFRPVDTPIDGVFLAGCCQGPKDIPDTVAHAKAAASSALVVLAQGGETRPA
;
A
#
# COMPACT_ATOMS: atom_id res chain seq x y z
N CYS A 1 -32.94 -7.04 17.51
CA CYS A 1 -31.99 -6.31 18.37
C CYS A 1 -32.53 -6.30 19.80
N PRO A 2 -32.08 -7.18 20.71
CA PRO A 2 -32.61 -7.22 22.09
C PRO A 2 -32.32 -5.96 22.93
N ALA A 3 -31.28 -5.21 22.56
CA ALA A 3 -30.91 -3.95 23.21
C ALA A 3 -31.69 -2.73 22.71
N ASP A 4 -32.63 -2.93 21.77
CA ASP A 4 -33.42 -1.87 21.12
C ASP A 4 -32.58 -0.70 20.55
N ALA A 5 -31.35 -1.01 20.12
CA ALA A 5 -30.37 0.00 19.71
C ALA A 5 -30.54 0.51 18.27
N ILE A 6 -31.50 -0.01 17.50
CA ILE A 6 -31.69 0.39 16.10
C ILE A 6 -32.72 1.53 16.06
N ASP A 7 -32.24 2.73 15.77
CA ASP A 7 -33.08 3.92 15.61
C ASP A 7 -33.02 4.41 14.15
N PHE A 8 -34.12 4.21 13.41
CA PHE A 8 -34.24 4.67 12.02
C PHE A 8 -34.48 6.18 11.90
N GLU A 9 -34.81 6.85 13.00
CA GLU A 9 -35.09 8.29 13.06
C GLU A 9 -33.87 9.10 13.53
N GLN A 10 -32.73 8.44 13.77
CA GLN A 10 -31.48 9.10 14.16
C GLN A 10 -31.08 10.13 13.09
N LYS A 11 -30.77 11.36 13.53
CA LYS A 11 -30.35 12.47 12.66
C LYS A 11 -28.90 12.85 12.89
N GLU A 12 -28.27 13.42 11.87
CA GLU A 12 -26.94 14.03 11.99
C GLU A 12 -26.94 15.11 13.09
N GLN A 13 -25.83 15.15 13.84
CA GLN A 13 -25.60 16.13 14.88
C GLN A 13 -24.32 16.89 14.58
N PHE A 14 -24.41 18.22 14.58
CA PHE A 14 -23.26 19.09 14.48
C PHE A 14 -22.81 19.45 15.89
N VAL A 15 -21.53 19.22 16.18
CA VAL A 15 -20.92 19.51 17.48
C VAL A 15 -19.83 20.54 17.26
N GLU A 16 -19.90 21.64 18.01
CA GLU A 16 -18.86 22.67 18.04
C GLU A 16 -17.84 22.34 19.12
N VAL A 17 -16.56 22.32 18.74
CA VAL A 17 -15.45 22.04 19.65
C VAL A 17 -14.36 23.08 19.42
N GLU A 18 -14.02 23.82 20.46
CA GLU A 18 -12.86 24.71 20.45
C GLU A 18 -11.59 23.90 20.64
N VAL A 19 -10.66 24.01 19.69
CA VAL A 19 -9.39 23.28 19.71
C VAL A 19 -8.23 24.24 19.45
N ALA A 20 -7.11 24.03 20.16
CA ALA A 20 -5.89 24.81 19.97
C ALA A 20 -4.95 24.20 18.91
N ALA A 21 -5.14 22.93 18.56
CA ALA A 21 -4.32 22.24 17.57
C ALA A 21 -5.11 21.15 16.83
N ILE A 22 -4.76 20.94 15.56
CA ILE A 22 -5.33 19.93 14.67
C ILE A 22 -4.20 19.06 14.14
N ILE A 23 -4.36 17.72 14.22
CA ILE A 23 -3.43 16.76 13.61
C ILE A 23 -4.15 16.05 12.48
N VAL A 24 -3.68 16.24 11.25
CA VAL A 24 -4.18 15.56 10.07
C VAL A 24 -3.49 14.20 9.96
N ALA A 25 -4.29 13.14 10.10
CA ALA A 25 -3.82 11.75 10.04
C ALA A 25 -4.72 10.90 9.14
N THR A 26 -5.19 11.46 8.03
CA THR A 26 -6.25 10.87 7.21
C THR A 26 -5.80 9.60 6.47
N GLY A 27 -4.50 9.38 6.30
CA GLY A 27 -3.94 8.17 5.70
C GLY A 27 -3.70 8.29 4.20
N PHE A 28 -4.00 7.24 3.45
CA PHE A 28 -3.72 7.10 2.02
C PHE A 28 -4.74 6.18 1.36
N ASP A 29 -4.80 6.22 0.03
CA ASP A 29 -5.53 5.25 -0.80
C ASP A 29 -4.56 4.47 -1.70
N LEU A 30 -5.06 3.41 -2.34
CA LEU A 30 -4.31 2.66 -3.32
C LEU A 30 -4.73 3.06 -4.73
N ILE A 31 -3.76 3.12 -5.65
CA ILE A 31 -4.08 3.30 -7.06
C ILE A 31 -4.97 2.15 -7.54
N ASP A 32 -5.92 2.49 -8.40
CA ASP A 32 -6.69 1.50 -9.12
C ASP A 32 -5.78 0.77 -10.13
N PRO A 33 -5.56 -0.55 -9.99
CA PRO A 33 -4.68 -1.28 -10.89
C PRO A 33 -5.20 -1.34 -12.33
N ARG A 34 -6.47 -1.00 -12.59
CA ARG A 34 -7.01 -0.85 -13.95
C ARG A 34 -6.29 0.22 -14.77
N THR A 35 -5.53 1.10 -14.13
CA THR A 35 -4.59 2.02 -14.79
C THR A 35 -3.45 1.32 -15.54
N LYS A 36 -3.15 0.06 -15.20
CA LYS A 36 -2.22 -0.83 -15.90
C LYS A 36 -2.97 -2.04 -16.48
N PRO A 37 -3.77 -1.86 -17.55
CA PRO A 37 -4.63 -2.91 -18.09
C PRO A 37 -3.85 -4.16 -18.56
N GLU A 38 -2.57 -4.01 -18.89
CA GLU A 38 -1.65 -5.10 -19.22
C GLU A 38 -1.53 -6.16 -18.12
N PHE A 39 -1.85 -5.84 -16.85
CA PHE A 39 -1.85 -6.81 -15.76
C PHE A 39 -3.21 -7.51 -15.53
N GLY A 40 -4.24 -7.13 -16.29
CA GLY A 40 -5.51 -7.86 -16.32
C GLY A 40 -6.34 -7.84 -15.03
N TYR A 41 -6.09 -6.90 -14.12
CA TYR A 41 -6.92 -6.71 -12.93
C TYR A 41 -8.36 -6.31 -13.31
N GLY A 42 -9.35 -6.95 -12.67
CA GLY A 42 -10.77 -6.81 -13.02
C GLY A 42 -11.22 -7.59 -14.26
N VAL A 43 -10.28 -8.13 -15.05
CA VAL A 43 -10.55 -9.04 -16.18
C VAL A 43 -10.32 -10.49 -15.76
N TYR A 44 -9.23 -10.76 -15.06
CA TYR A 44 -8.89 -12.07 -14.54
C TYR A 44 -9.20 -12.15 -13.04
N PRO A 45 -10.05 -13.09 -12.60
CA PRO A 45 -10.43 -13.21 -11.18
C PRO A 45 -9.28 -13.63 -10.27
N ASN A 46 -8.20 -14.16 -10.86
CA ASN A 46 -7.01 -14.62 -10.15
C ASN A 46 -5.89 -13.56 -10.10
N VAL A 47 -6.19 -12.31 -10.49
CA VAL A 47 -5.30 -11.16 -10.31
C VAL A 47 -5.86 -10.33 -9.17
N LEU A 48 -5.12 -10.26 -8.06
CA LEU A 48 -5.51 -9.53 -6.85
C LEU A 48 -4.53 -8.39 -6.59
N THR A 49 -4.97 -7.36 -5.88
CA THR A 49 -4.10 -6.39 -5.24
C THR A 49 -3.44 -6.98 -4.00
N GLY A 50 -2.33 -6.37 -3.57
CA GLY A 50 -1.70 -6.73 -2.29
C GLY A 50 -2.65 -6.59 -1.10
N LEU A 51 -3.56 -5.61 -1.11
CA LEU A 51 -4.53 -5.43 -0.02
C LEU A 51 -5.64 -6.49 -0.01
N GLU A 52 -6.13 -6.91 -1.18
CA GLU A 52 -7.04 -8.04 -1.28
C GLU A 52 -6.37 -9.33 -0.80
N PHE A 53 -5.10 -9.53 -1.14
CA PHE A 53 -4.31 -10.65 -0.64
C PHE A 53 -4.11 -10.60 0.89
N GLU A 54 -3.95 -9.42 1.50
CA GLU A 54 -3.96 -9.28 2.97
C GLU A 54 -5.28 -9.75 3.57
N ARG A 55 -6.42 -9.35 2.99
CA ARG A 55 -7.73 -9.81 3.48
C ARG A 55 -7.88 -11.32 3.33
N LEU A 56 -7.45 -11.88 2.21
CA LEU A 56 -7.44 -13.33 1.96
C LEU A 56 -6.57 -14.10 2.96
N SER A 57 -5.40 -13.56 3.31
CA SER A 57 -4.45 -14.24 4.21
C SER A 57 -4.72 -13.97 5.69
N SER A 58 -5.59 -13.02 6.04
CA SER A 58 -5.94 -12.65 7.41
C SER A 58 -6.84 -13.70 8.08
N ALA A 59 -6.52 -14.10 9.32
CA ALA A 59 -7.33 -15.05 10.09
C ALA A 59 -8.76 -14.55 10.39
N SER A 60 -8.95 -13.23 10.49
CA SER A 60 -10.26 -12.56 10.57
C SER A 60 -10.72 -12.04 9.19
N GLY A 61 -10.14 -12.59 8.13
CA GLY A 61 -10.48 -12.33 6.74
C GLY A 61 -11.74 -13.06 6.30
N PRO A 62 -12.29 -12.72 5.13
CA PRO A 62 -13.44 -13.42 4.55
C PRO A 62 -13.19 -14.92 4.29
N THR A 63 -11.92 -15.33 4.18
CA THR A 63 -11.50 -16.73 4.00
C THR A 63 -10.85 -17.33 5.25
N MET A 64 -10.99 -16.69 6.41
CA MET A 64 -10.45 -17.16 7.70
C MET A 64 -8.93 -17.46 7.65
N GLY A 65 -8.21 -16.77 6.77
CA GLY A 65 -6.77 -16.89 6.60
C GLY A 65 -6.35 -17.98 5.62
N GLU A 66 -7.28 -18.64 4.95
CA GLU A 66 -6.99 -19.58 3.87
C GLU A 66 -6.72 -18.84 2.55
N ILE A 67 -5.52 -19.04 2.02
CA ILE A 67 -5.13 -18.53 0.70
C ILE A 67 -5.69 -19.51 -0.35
N THR A 68 -6.93 -19.30 -0.77
CA THR A 68 -7.59 -20.11 -1.79
C THR A 68 -8.26 -19.26 -2.85
N LEU A 69 -8.28 -19.77 -4.08
CA LEU A 69 -9.02 -19.22 -5.21
C LEU A 69 -10.08 -20.26 -5.59
N ASN A 70 -11.36 -19.88 -5.49
CA ASN A 70 -12.48 -20.79 -5.77
C ASN A 70 -12.37 -22.16 -5.05
N GLY A 71 -11.96 -22.14 -3.78
CA GLY A 71 -11.80 -23.34 -2.95
C GLY A 71 -10.54 -24.16 -3.21
N LYS A 72 -9.63 -23.70 -4.07
CA LYS A 72 -8.35 -24.38 -4.37
C LYS A 72 -7.16 -23.54 -3.93
N LYS A 73 -6.16 -24.18 -3.33
CA LYS A 73 -4.87 -23.54 -3.00
C LYS A 73 -4.08 -23.31 -4.30
N PRO A 74 -3.56 -22.09 -4.55
CA PRO A 74 -2.70 -21.83 -5.71
C PRO A 74 -1.36 -22.56 -5.53
N LYS A 75 -0.88 -23.21 -6.58
CA LYS A 75 0.44 -23.86 -6.63
C LYS A 75 1.50 -22.93 -7.19
N ASP A 76 1.14 -22.06 -8.12
CA ASP A 76 2.01 -21.02 -8.68
C ASP A 76 1.51 -19.64 -8.25
N VAL A 77 2.29 -18.92 -7.44
CA VAL A 77 1.98 -17.56 -6.98
C VAL A 77 3.04 -16.59 -7.49
N VAL A 78 2.60 -15.55 -8.19
CA VAL A 78 3.48 -14.49 -8.71
C VAL A 78 3.12 -13.15 -8.07
N PHE A 79 4.12 -12.46 -7.55
CA PHE A 79 4.01 -11.09 -7.08
C PHE A 79 4.65 -10.14 -8.09
N ILE A 80 3.99 -9.02 -8.41
CA ILE A 80 4.51 -7.98 -9.30
C ILE A 80 4.69 -6.71 -8.47
N GLN A 81 5.94 -6.24 -8.36
CA GLN A 81 6.24 -4.99 -7.63
C GLN A 81 6.00 -3.75 -8.48
N CYS A 82 5.93 -2.59 -7.80
CA CYS A 82 5.84 -1.27 -8.41
C CYS A 82 4.61 -1.07 -9.32
N VAL A 83 3.50 -1.76 -9.08
CA VAL A 83 2.30 -1.64 -9.91
C VAL A 83 1.72 -0.24 -9.75
N GLY A 84 1.94 0.60 -10.75
CA GLY A 84 1.56 2.01 -10.79
C GLY A 84 2.43 2.91 -9.91
N SER A 85 3.58 2.46 -9.40
CA SER A 85 4.57 3.29 -8.68
C SER A 85 5.85 3.39 -9.50
N ARG A 86 6.57 4.50 -9.36
CA ARG A 86 7.76 4.77 -10.20
C ARG A 86 7.39 4.74 -11.69
N ASP A 87 6.14 5.08 -11.98
CA ASP A 87 5.53 5.06 -13.30
C ASP A 87 4.92 6.45 -13.55
N PRO A 88 5.64 7.34 -14.28
CA PRO A 88 5.11 8.64 -14.62
C PRO A 88 3.84 8.57 -15.48
N HIS A 89 3.60 7.48 -16.22
CA HIS A 89 2.41 7.33 -17.06
C HIS A 89 1.13 7.13 -16.24
N THR A 90 1.23 6.57 -15.03
CA THR A 90 0.11 6.47 -14.08
C THR A 90 -0.03 7.71 -13.19
N GLY A 91 0.79 8.74 -13.38
CA GLY A 91 0.81 9.94 -12.54
C GLY A 91 1.50 9.75 -11.19
N VAL A 92 2.24 8.65 -11.00
CA VAL A 92 2.88 8.29 -9.73
C VAL A 92 4.38 8.02 -9.96
N PRO A 93 5.20 9.08 -10.16
CA PRO A 93 6.62 8.94 -10.44
C PRO A 93 7.44 8.51 -9.21
N TYR A 94 6.84 8.48 -8.02
CA TYR A 94 7.49 8.18 -6.76
C TYR A 94 7.34 6.71 -6.34
N CYS A 95 8.15 6.31 -5.36
CA CYS A 95 8.07 4.98 -4.76
C CYS A 95 7.12 4.99 -3.56
N SER A 96 6.24 3.99 -3.46
CA SER A 96 5.35 3.82 -2.30
C SER A 96 6.02 3.26 -1.03
N ARG A 97 7.36 3.17 -1.02
CA ARG A 97 8.26 2.85 0.10
C ARG A 97 8.13 1.47 0.77
N PHE A 98 6.93 0.94 0.96
CA PHE A 98 6.72 -0.29 1.76
C PHE A 98 6.26 -1.50 0.95
N CYS A 99 6.03 -1.38 -0.36
CA CYS A 99 5.53 -2.46 -1.20
C CYS A 99 6.49 -3.65 -1.36
N CYS A 100 7.80 -3.40 -1.41
CA CYS A 100 8.80 -4.47 -1.39
C CYS A 100 8.69 -5.33 -0.12
N MET A 101 8.45 -4.68 1.02
CA MET A 101 8.44 -5.34 2.33
C MET A 101 7.14 -6.10 2.60
N TYR A 102 5.97 -5.55 2.27
CA TYR A 102 4.75 -6.37 2.36
C TYR A 102 4.78 -7.52 1.35
N THR A 103 5.43 -7.35 0.19
CA THR A 103 5.54 -8.44 -0.79
C THR A 103 6.40 -9.57 -0.24
N ALA A 104 7.53 -9.26 0.39
CA ALA A 104 8.34 -10.25 1.10
C ALA A 104 7.53 -10.93 2.22
N LYS A 105 6.73 -10.17 2.97
CA LYS A 105 5.81 -10.70 3.99
C LYS A 105 4.76 -11.64 3.38
N HIS A 106 4.15 -11.26 2.27
CA HIS A 106 3.15 -12.09 1.58
C HIS A 106 3.78 -13.37 1.06
N ALA A 107 4.96 -13.30 0.45
CA ALA A 107 5.71 -14.47 0.00
C ALA A 107 6.03 -15.42 1.16
N HIS A 108 6.47 -14.89 2.31
CA HIS A 108 6.65 -15.65 3.54
C HIS A 108 5.35 -16.35 3.98
N LEU A 109 4.24 -15.62 4.02
CA LEU A 109 2.93 -16.16 4.40
C LEU A 109 2.42 -17.25 3.44
N VAL A 110 2.65 -17.11 2.13
CA VAL A 110 2.34 -18.17 1.17
C VAL A 110 3.18 -19.40 1.47
N ARG A 111 4.49 -19.26 1.71
CA ARG A 111 5.37 -20.39 2.04
C ARG A 111 4.93 -21.10 3.31
N ASP A 112 4.56 -20.36 4.34
CA ASP A 112 4.12 -20.90 5.63
C ASP A 112 2.81 -21.70 5.48
N LYS A 113 1.82 -21.16 4.75
CA LYS A 113 0.48 -21.76 4.61
C LYS A 113 0.35 -22.78 3.48
N ILE A 114 1.23 -22.69 2.48
CA ILE A 114 1.27 -23.53 1.29
C ILE A 114 2.75 -23.91 1.00
N PRO A 115 3.33 -24.85 1.77
CA PRO A 115 4.76 -25.16 1.72
C PRO A 115 5.28 -25.64 0.35
N ASP A 116 4.39 -26.18 -0.50
CA ASP A 116 4.69 -26.69 -1.84
C ASP A 116 4.49 -25.65 -2.96
N ALA A 117 4.00 -24.44 -2.65
CA ALA A 117 3.81 -23.39 -3.65
C ALA A 117 5.13 -22.93 -4.27
N ARG A 118 5.14 -22.70 -5.57
CA ARG A 118 6.19 -22.00 -6.30
C ARG A 118 5.87 -20.51 -6.26
N ILE A 119 6.79 -19.74 -5.69
CA ILE A 119 6.59 -18.31 -5.44
C ILE A 119 7.63 -17.53 -6.23
N THR A 120 7.18 -16.62 -7.10
CA THR A 120 8.04 -15.74 -7.87
C THR A 120 7.69 -14.28 -7.58
N VAL A 121 8.71 -13.45 -7.35
CA VAL A 121 8.56 -12.01 -7.14
C VAL A 121 9.29 -11.27 -8.25
N PHE A 122 8.54 -10.52 -9.06
CA PHE A 122 9.10 -9.61 -10.06
C PHE A 122 9.36 -8.24 -9.46
N TYR A 123 10.55 -7.70 -9.69
CA TYR A 123 10.99 -6.43 -9.11
C TYR A 123 11.97 -5.68 -10.01
N MET A 124 12.05 -4.36 -9.85
CA MET A 124 13.15 -3.54 -10.41
C MET A 124 14.33 -3.45 -9.43
N ASP A 125 14.03 -2.99 -8.21
CA ASP A 125 14.95 -2.88 -7.08
C ASP A 125 14.24 -3.33 -5.81
N VAL A 126 14.91 -4.10 -4.95
CA VAL A 126 14.39 -4.42 -3.61
C VAL A 126 14.77 -3.28 -2.67
N ARG A 127 13.78 -2.60 -2.10
CA ARG A 127 13.99 -1.48 -1.17
C ARG A 127 13.73 -1.89 0.28
N ALA A 128 14.68 -2.63 0.84
CA ALA A 128 14.65 -3.14 2.21
C ALA A 128 15.45 -2.24 3.18
N PHE A 129 15.08 -0.95 3.30
CA PHE A 129 15.92 0.08 3.93
C PHE A 129 15.76 0.25 5.45
N GLY A 130 14.73 -0.35 6.06
CA GLY A 130 14.47 -0.27 7.50
C GLY A 130 15.38 -1.21 8.31
N LYS A 131 15.43 -1.00 9.63
CA LYS A 131 16.18 -1.90 10.53
C LYS A 131 15.60 -3.31 10.47
N GLY A 132 16.43 -4.31 10.13
CA GLY A 132 15.99 -5.71 10.01
C GLY A 132 15.35 -6.05 8.66
N TYR A 133 15.23 -5.10 7.73
CA TYR A 133 14.49 -5.31 6.48
C TYR A 133 15.31 -6.14 5.49
N GLU A 134 16.61 -5.86 5.37
CA GLU A 134 17.50 -6.65 4.52
C GLU A 134 17.60 -8.09 5.02
N GLU A 135 17.73 -8.27 6.35
CA GLU A 135 17.77 -9.58 6.99
C GLU A 135 16.46 -10.35 6.78
N PHE A 136 15.32 -9.65 6.82
CA PHE A 136 14.03 -10.25 6.50
C PHE A 136 13.92 -10.65 5.02
N TYR A 137 14.33 -9.78 4.11
CA TYR A 137 14.38 -10.08 2.68
C TYR A 137 15.28 -11.30 2.39
N ASP A 138 16.46 -11.35 2.99
CA ASP A 138 17.38 -12.48 2.88
C ASP A 138 16.75 -13.77 3.43
N ARG A 139 16.09 -13.72 4.59
CA ARG A 139 15.35 -14.87 5.11
C ARG A 139 14.33 -15.38 4.10
N VAL A 140 13.51 -14.50 3.52
CA VAL A 140 12.47 -14.89 2.55
C VAL A 140 13.07 -15.51 1.28
N LYS A 141 14.23 -15.04 0.83
CA LYS A 141 14.97 -15.71 -0.26
C LYS A 141 15.38 -17.15 0.10
N HIS A 142 15.84 -17.38 1.33
CA HIS A 142 16.21 -18.72 1.80
C HIS A 142 15.01 -19.66 1.95
N GLU A 143 13.80 -19.12 2.00
CA GLU A 143 12.54 -19.85 1.99
C GLU A 143 12.11 -20.31 0.57
N ARG A 144 13.05 -20.38 -0.38
CA ARG A 144 12.83 -20.82 -1.78
C ARG A 144 11.83 -19.94 -2.53
N VAL A 145 11.82 -18.64 -2.23
CA VAL A 145 11.12 -17.62 -3.02
C VAL A 145 12.07 -17.13 -4.12
N ILE A 146 11.61 -17.15 -5.38
CA ILE A 146 12.43 -16.74 -6.52
C ILE A 146 12.21 -15.26 -6.79
N TYR A 147 13.25 -14.46 -6.62
CA TYR A 147 13.24 -13.06 -7.02
C TYR A 147 13.77 -12.92 -8.45
N ARG A 148 12.99 -12.29 -9.33
CA ARG A 148 13.32 -12.05 -10.75
C ARG A 148 13.40 -10.55 -11.01
N ARG A 149 14.58 -10.08 -11.42
CA ARG A 149 14.77 -8.67 -11.74
C ARG A 149 14.26 -8.38 -13.15
N GLY A 150 13.14 -7.69 -13.23
CA GLY A 150 12.45 -7.35 -14.46
C GLY A 150 11.04 -6.85 -14.15
N GLU A 151 10.62 -5.81 -14.86
CA GLU A 151 9.22 -5.39 -14.86
C GLU A 151 8.46 -6.26 -15.87
N PRO A 152 7.37 -6.93 -15.46
CA PRO A 152 6.54 -7.69 -16.39
C PRO A 152 5.93 -6.80 -17.47
N ALA A 153 5.93 -7.29 -18.71
CA ALA A 153 5.32 -6.61 -19.83
C ALA A 153 3.78 -6.77 -19.82
N GLU A 154 3.29 -7.97 -19.53
CA GLU A 154 1.85 -8.26 -19.44
C GLU A 154 1.55 -9.53 -18.66
N VAL A 155 0.27 -9.67 -18.27
CA VAL A 155 -0.34 -10.89 -17.77
C VAL A 155 -1.42 -11.32 -18.74
N TYR A 156 -1.37 -12.56 -19.22
CA TYR A 156 -2.36 -13.10 -20.15
C TYR A 156 -2.78 -14.51 -19.78
N ARG A 157 -3.95 -14.95 -20.26
CA ARG A 157 -4.45 -16.31 -20.04
C ARG A 157 -3.84 -17.27 -21.06
N ARG A 158 -3.28 -18.39 -20.60
CA ARG A 158 -2.78 -19.44 -21.51
C ARG A 158 -3.94 -19.97 -22.37
N GLY A 159 -3.70 -20.21 -23.66
CA GLY A 159 -4.67 -20.86 -24.55
C GLY A 159 -5.88 -20.03 -25.04
N GLY A 160 -5.96 -18.73 -24.75
CA GLY A 160 -6.96 -17.83 -25.34
C GLY A 160 -8.41 -18.01 -24.86
N ARG A 161 -9.38 -17.44 -25.60
CA ARG A 161 -10.83 -17.51 -25.30
C ARG A 161 -11.37 -18.93 -25.53
N GLY A 162 -11.19 -19.81 -24.56
CA GLY A 162 -11.70 -21.19 -24.61
C GLY A 162 -11.01 -22.15 -23.64
N ASP A 163 -9.82 -21.80 -23.14
CA ASP A 163 -9.12 -22.62 -22.16
C ASP A 163 -9.82 -22.56 -20.79
N ARG A 164 -10.37 -23.68 -20.34
CA ARG A 164 -11.04 -23.79 -19.03
C ARG A 164 -10.06 -23.92 -17.86
N SER A 165 -8.75 -24.05 -18.10
CA SER A 165 -7.74 -24.15 -17.05
C SER A 165 -7.73 -22.92 -16.15
N GLY A 166 -7.97 -21.73 -16.74
CA GLY A 166 -7.89 -20.45 -16.03
C GLY A 166 -6.47 -20.04 -15.68
N ARG A 167 -5.45 -20.70 -16.25
CA ARG A 167 -4.05 -20.45 -15.92
C ARG A 167 -3.54 -19.15 -16.54
N LEU A 168 -2.88 -18.33 -15.72
CA LEU A 168 -2.27 -17.08 -16.15
C LEU A 168 -0.80 -17.31 -16.52
N VAL A 169 -0.26 -16.43 -17.35
CA VAL A 169 1.15 -16.35 -17.71
C VAL A 169 1.59 -14.91 -17.51
N VAL A 170 2.68 -14.73 -16.80
CA VAL A 170 3.36 -13.44 -16.62
C VAL A 170 4.54 -13.41 -17.58
N LEU A 171 4.47 -12.52 -18.58
CA LEU A 171 5.53 -12.29 -19.56
C LEU A 171 6.44 -11.17 -19.04
N ALA A 172 7.74 -11.44 -18.93
CA ALA A 172 8.72 -10.47 -18.46
C ALA A 172 10.08 -10.68 -19.13
N GLU A 173 10.97 -9.71 -19.02
CA GLU A 173 12.39 -9.90 -19.30
C GLU A 173 13.15 -10.16 -17.99
N ASP A 174 13.89 -11.26 -17.90
CA ASP A 174 14.88 -11.42 -16.83
C ASP A 174 16.12 -10.61 -17.21
N THR A 175 16.23 -9.41 -16.62
CA THR A 175 17.30 -8.46 -16.94
C THR A 175 18.68 -8.94 -16.51
N VAL A 176 18.78 -9.95 -15.63
CA VAL A 176 20.06 -10.57 -15.26
C VAL A 176 20.51 -11.54 -16.34
N LEU A 177 19.57 -12.26 -16.96
CA LEU A 177 19.85 -13.22 -18.03
C LEU A 177 19.77 -12.61 -19.43
N GLY A 178 19.18 -11.41 -19.58
CA GLY A 178 18.94 -10.74 -20.85
C GLY A 178 18.00 -11.51 -21.78
N LYS A 179 16.98 -12.18 -21.22
CA LYS A 179 16.08 -13.05 -21.98
C LYS A 179 14.62 -12.85 -21.58
N PRO A 180 13.68 -12.95 -22.53
CA PRO A 180 12.27 -13.04 -22.21
C PRO A 180 11.99 -14.36 -21.48
N ILE A 181 11.13 -14.29 -20.48
CA ILE A 181 10.67 -15.42 -19.68
C ILE A 181 9.14 -15.38 -19.54
N GLU A 182 8.54 -16.56 -19.51
CA GLU A 182 7.12 -16.76 -19.23
C GLU A 182 6.98 -17.58 -17.96
N ILE A 183 6.30 -17.02 -16.96
CA ILE A 183 6.05 -17.69 -15.69
C ILE A 183 4.55 -17.96 -15.56
N GLU A 184 4.19 -19.24 -15.48
CA GLU A 184 2.81 -19.64 -15.22
C GLU A 184 2.40 -19.27 -13.79
N ALA A 185 1.16 -18.82 -13.62
CA ALA A 185 0.61 -18.41 -12.34
C ALA A 185 -0.84 -18.92 -12.18
N ASP A 186 -1.13 -19.46 -11.00
CA ASP A 186 -2.50 -19.69 -10.54
C ASP A 186 -3.06 -18.43 -9.88
N LEU A 187 -2.20 -17.66 -9.21
CA LEU A 187 -2.50 -16.40 -8.54
C LEU A 187 -1.44 -15.35 -8.90
N VAL A 188 -1.86 -14.16 -9.32
CA VAL A 188 -1.00 -12.99 -9.47
C VAL A 188 -1.41 -11.93 -8.44
N VAL A 189 -0.43 -11.39 -7.71
CA VAL A 189 -0.65 -10.34 -6.70
C VAL A 189 0.09 -9.08 -7.11
N LEU A 190 -0.65 -8.00 -7.26
CA LEU A 190 -0.18 -6.69 -7.69
C LEU A 190 0.18 -5.83 -6.48
N ALA A 191 1.45 -5.46 -6.35
CA ALA A 191 1.91 -4.57 -5.30
C ALA A 191 1.62 -3.11 -5.72
N THR A 192 0.39 -2.67 -5.47
CA THR A 192 -0.17 -1.40 -5.93
C THR A 192 0.45 -0.19 -5.27
N ALA A 193 0.50 0.90 -6.03
CA ALA A 193 0.93 2.19 -5.54
C ALA A 193 0.02 2.76 -4.45
N VAL A 194 0.65 3.51 -3.57
CA VAL A 194 0.03 4.36 -2.56
C VAL A 194 -0.12 5.76 -3.14
N VAL A 195 -1.33 6.29 -3.06
CA VAL A 195 -1.70 7.63 -3.52
C VAL A 195 -2.35 8.41 -2.38
N PRO A 196 -2.40 9.75 -2.47
CA PRO A 196 -3.17 10.56 -1.52
C PRO A 196 -4.63 10.10 -1.49
N ARG A 197 -5.30 10.27 -0.36
CA ARG A 197 -6.73 9.95 -0.26
C ARG A 197 -7.56 10.71 -1.28
N THR A 198 -8.68 10.12 -1.70
CA THR A 198 -9.61 10.74 -2.64
C THR A 198 -10.13 12.10 -2.15
N ASP A 199 -10.31 12.27 -0.84
CA ASP A 199 -10.78 13.51 -0.20
C ASP A 199 -9.63 14.45 0.24
N ALA A 200 -8.37 14.17 -0.12
CA ALA A 200 -7.24 14.98 0.30
C ALA A 200 -7.34 16.46 -0.15
N SER A 201 -7.95 16.71 -1.32
CA SER A 201 -8.20 18.09 -1.80
C SER A 201 -9.24 18.83 -0.96
N GLU A 202 -10.27 18.13 -0.46
CA GLU A 202 -11.30 18.73 0.39
C GLU A 202 -10.74 19.08 1.77
N VAL A 203 -9.95 18.17 2.35
CA VAL A 203 -9.23 18.41 3.61
C VAL A 203 -8.20 19.55 3.45
N ALA A 204 -7.50 19.60 2.31
CA ALA A 204 -6.58 20.70 2.01
C ALA A 204 -7.31 22.05 1.99
N ALA A 205 -8.44 22.13 1.29
CA ALA A 205 -9.23 23.35 1.20
C ALA A 205 -9.82 23.76 2.56
N LEU A 206 -10.29 22.78 3.35
CA LEU A 206 -10.87 23.03 4.68
C LEU A 206 -9.86 23.61 5.67
N LEU A 207 -8.63 23.11 5.65
CA LEU A 207 -7.58 23.48 6.61
C LEU A 207 -6.55 24.47 6.05
N GLY A 208 -6.66 24.87 4.78
CA GLY A 208 -5.71 25.76 4.09
C GLY A 208 -4.37 25.10 3.73
N LEU A 209 -4.29 23.77 3.68
CA LEU A 209 -3.02 23.05 3.49
C LEU A 209 -2.54 23.04 2.04
N GLU A 210 -1.23 23.10 1.87
CA GLU A 210 -0.57 22.88 0.59
C GLU A 210 -0.30 21.38 0.34
N ARG A 211 -0.17 21.02 -0.94
CA ARG A 211 0.17 19.68 -1.39
C ARG A 211 1.50 19.68 -2.14
N SER A 212 2.34 18.70 -1.84
CA SER A 212 3.61 18.48 -2.53
C SER A 212 3.38 17.95 -3.97
N PRO A 213 4.39 17.94 -4.85
CA PRO A 213 4.25 17.47 -6.23
C PRO A 213 3.79 16.01 -6.40
N ASP A 214 3.99 15.18 -5.37
CA ASP A 214 3.48 13.80 -5.29
C ASP A 214 2.00 13.72 -4.83
N GLY A 215 1.41 14.87 -4.51
CA GLY A 215 0.02 15.05 -4.13
C GLY A 215 -0.27 14.82 -2.65
N PHE A 216 0.70 14.49 -1.81
CA PHE A 216 0.47 14.39 -0.36
C PHE A 216 0.46 15.78 0.29
N PHE A 217 0.10 15.87 1.58
CA PHE A 217 0.18 17.14 2.30
C PHE A 217 1.64 17.54 2.52
N GLN A 218 1.94 18.81 2.24
CA GLN A 218 3.28 19.34 2.32
C GLN A 218 3.63 19.75 3.76
N GLU A 219 4.75 19.24 4.27
CA GLU A 219 5.33 19.71 5.52
C GLU A 219 5.95 21.10 5.38
N ALA A 220 6.11 21.81 6.49
CA ALA A 220 6.71 23.14 6.54
C ALA A 220 8.19 23.13 6.10
N HIS A 221 8.94 22.09 6.49
CA HIS A 221 10.30 21.91 6.02
C HIS A 221 10.73 20.43 6.13
N PRO A 222 11.24 19.79 5.05
CA PRO A 222 11.50 18.34 5.00
C PRO A 222 12.41 17.78 6.11
N LYS A 223 13.34 18.60 6.62
CA LYS A 223 14.30 18.23 7.68
C LYS A 223 13.98 18.77 9.07
N PHE A 224 13.76 20.09 9.18
CA PHE A 224 13.61 20.75 10.48
C PHE A 224 12.20 20.67 11.06
N ARG A 225 11.17 20.59 10.20
CA ARG A 225 9.76 20.62 10.59
C ARG A 225 8.94 19.60 9.77
N PRO A 226 9.26 18.30 9.88
CA PRO A 226 8.68 17.27 9.02
C PRO A 226 7.21 16.95 9.34
N VAL A 227 6.75 17.28 10.54
CA VAL A 227 5.36 17.08 11.01
C VAL A 227 4.55 18.37 11.04
N ASP A 228 5.20 19.53 10.96
CA ASP A 228 4.48 20.79 11.03
C ASP A 228 4.04 21.20 9.63
N THR A 229 2.99 22.02 9.56
CA THR A 229 2.59 22.69 8.31
C THR A 229 2.98 24.18 8.39
N PRO A 230 2.92 24.91 7.27
CA PRO A 230 3.03 26.38 7.29
C PRO A 230 1.91 27.06 8.08
N ILE A 231 0.82 26.34 8.38
CA ILE A 231 -0.29 26.83 9.18
C ILE A 231 -0.06 26.49 10.64
N ASP A 232 0.00 27.52 11.46
CA ASP A 232 0.19 27.35 12.88
C ASP A 232 -0.96 26.55 13.52
N GLY A 233 -0.59 25.65 14.45
CA GLY A 233 -1.55 24.78 15.11
C GLY A 233 -2.02 23.58 14.27
N VAL A 234 -1.62 23.47 12.99
CA VAL A 234 -1.96 22.33 12.13
C VAL A 234 -0.73 21.48 11.83
N PHE A 235 -0.83 20.17 12.09
CA PHE A 235 0.26 19.20 12.00
C PHE A 235 -0.14 17.98 11.15
N LEU A 236 0.84 17.23 10.68
CA LEU A 236 0.67 16.03 9.86
C LEU A 236 1.17 14.78 10.59
N ALA A 237 0.44 13.67 10.46
CA ALA A 237 0.83 12.37 11.00
C ALA A 237 0.54 11.23 10.02
N GLY A 238 1.45 10.27 9.92
CA GLY A 238 1.28 9.11 9.03
C GLY A 238 1.33 9.40 7.54
N CYS A 239 0.66 8.54 6.75
CA CYS A 239 0.80 8.48 5.30
C CYS A 239 0.17 9.65 4.53
N CYS A 240 -0.63 10.51 5.17
CA CYS A 240 -1.19 11.67 4.49
C CYS A 240 -0.12 12.70 4.09
N GLN A 241 1.05 12.68 4.74
CA GLN A 241 2.24 13.45 4.36
C GLN A 241 3.10 12.76 3.28
N GLY A 242 2.91 11.45 3.06
CA GLY A 242 3.67 10.70 2.08
C GLY A 242 3.85 9.23 2.48
N PRO A 243 4.16 8.32 1.53
CA PRO A 243 4.23 6.89 1.80
C PRO A 243 5.23 6.56 2.90
N LYS A 244 4.85 5.72 3.86
CA LYS A 244 5.70 5.27 4.97
C LYS A 244 5.14 3.99 5.59
N ASP A 245 5.98 3.21 6.24
CA ASP A 245 5.54 2.00 6.93
C ASP A 245 5.00 2.32 8.34
N ILE A 246 4.62 1.27 9.07
CA ILE A 246 4.01 1.41 10.40
C ILE A 246 5.00 2.03 11.41
N PRO A 247 6.25 1.54 11.57
CA PRO A 247 7.21 2.18 12.47
C PRO A 247 7.43 3.67 12.21
N ASP A 248 7.64 4.05 10.94
CA ASP A 248 7.81 5.46 10.56
C ASP A 248 6.53 6.25 10.86
N THR A 249 5.35 5.69 10.59
CA THR A 249 4.04 6.31 10.90
C THR A 249 3.86 6.58 12.39
N VAL A 250 4.20 5.60 13.24
CA VAL A 250 4.09 5.73 14.70
C VAL A 250 5.07 6.79 15.22
N ALA A 251 6.29 6.82 14.70
CA ALA A 251 7.26 7.87 15.04
C ALA A 251 6.76 9.26 14.60
N HIS A 252 6.20 9.36 13.39
CA HIS A 252 5.63 10.59 12.84
C HIS A 252 4.47 11.11 13.70
N ALA A 253 3.57 10.22 14.13
CA ALA A 253 2.45 10.57 15.00
C ALA A 253 2.91 11.06 16.40
N LYS A 254 3.94 10.42 16.98
CA LYS A 254 4.54 10.88 18.25
C LYS A 254 5.17 12.26 18.11
N ALA A 255 5.85 12.53 16.99
CA ALA A 255 6.42 13.84 16.71
C ALA A 255 5.33 14.91 16.52
N ALA A 256 4.25 14.62 15.79
CA ALA A 256 3.11 15.54 15.63
C ALA A 256 2.44 15.86 16.97
N ALA A 257 2.24 14.85 17.83
CA ALA A 257 1.73 15.05 19.18
C ALA A 257 2.66 15.96 20.02
N SER A 258 3.98 15.78 19.90
CA SER A 258 4.95 16.65 20.57
C SER A 258 4.88 18.09 20.09
N SER A 259 4.74 18.33 18.77
CA SER A 259 4.58 19.68 18.23
C SER A 259 3.28 20.33 18.68
N ALA A 260 2.17 19.59 18.66
CA ALA A 260 0.88 20.07 19.13
C ALA A 260 0.89 20.42 20.64
N LEU A 261 1.59 19.63 21.46
CA LEU A 261 1.74 19.91 22.89
C LEU A 261 2.46 21.22 23.17
N VAL A 262 3.37 21.68 22.30
CA VAL A 262 4.02 22.99 22.47
C VAL A 262 2.99 24.11 22.39
N VAL A 263 2.09 24.05 21.41
CA VAL A 263 1.00 25.04 21.26
C VAL A 263 0.05 24.99 22.47
N LEU A 264 -0.31 23.79 22.92
CA LEU A 264 -1.16 23.61 24.10
C LEU A 264 -0.50 24.15 25.38
N ALA A 265 0.80 23.91 25.58
CA ALA A 265 1.54 24.39 26.75
C ALA A 265 1.69 25.92 26.77
N GLN A 266 1.60 26.58 25.62
CA GLN A 266 1.63 28.03 25.47
C GLN A 266 0.24 28.68 25.61
N GLY A 267 -0.76 27.94 26.08
CA GLY A 267 -2.13 28.46 26.25
C GLY A 267 -2.91 28.60 24.94
N GLY A 268 -2.47 27.92 23.87
CA GLY A 268 -3.07 28.03 22.54
C GLY A 268 -2.49 29.17 21.70
N GLU A 269 -1.50 29.90 22.19
CA GLU A 269 -0.75 30.87 21.38
C GLU A 269 0.22 30.14 20.45
N THR A 270 0.23 30.53 19.18
CA THR A 270 1.14 29.97 18.19
C THR A 270 2.49 30.71 18.24
N ARG A 271 3.59 30.07 17.82
CA ARG A 271 4.93 30.66 17.93
C ARG A 271 4.98 31.98 17.15
N PRO A 272 5.54 33.08 17.72
CA PRO A 272 5.76 34.28 16.94
C PRO A 272 6.72 34.00 15.77
N ALA A 273 6.37 34.53 14.61
CA ALA A 273 7.06 34.36 13.33
C ALA A 273 8.54 34.76 13.35
#